data_AF-A0A8K0X9Z4-F1
#
_entry.id   AF-A0A8K0X9Z4-F1
#
_cell.length_a   1.000
_cell.length_b   1.000
_cell.length_c   1.000
_cell.angle_alpha   90.00
_cell.angle_beta   90.00
_cell.angle_gamma   90.00
#
_symmetry.space_group_name_H-M   'P 1'
#
loop_
_entity.id
_entity.type
_entity.pdbx_description
1 polymer ?
#
loop_
_entity_poly.entity_id
_entity_poly.type
_entity_poly.pdbx_seq_one_letter_code
_entity_poly.pdbx_strand_id
1 'polypeptide(L)'
;MAEQNPTEPPAEGQSRGGTPPPQGLLPGETPVAKRMSNSVPFSSEPPSKEDELKRLLATETSGRYIGPMPVEAFLDEFLPEVDTEDTCPTIALDVFKNVTEASSETAMYPQFIQSIGQFAPSIDFVDTHNYSSEVGGIALKPDVSIYATDSRPAKVTPDFSRMESWVEFKATASDDPFVDYDVDALPEGGETREDFLEKFSFENDTVMAKQIRGQLTAYGLAHLGSQFRNFAFSVLIMGTHARFMRWERAGVVVTRRFNYIENPGLLAGFFWRFSHLSVQGRGTDESVEAADSLPPAEEKHILQALGLNDGSPLFKYKVPDGEAGRSFFGPRPPCPPYSLIGRSTRALPVYDLEKKKCVYLKDTWRIDASEIKPEGEVYEMLHNAQIWCWKIGRAPGKL
;
A
#
# COMPACT_ATOMS: atom_id res chain seq x y z
N MET A 1 97.64 1.12 46.36
CA MET A 1 97.95 0.25 45.19
C MET A 1 96.75 0.28 44.27
N ALA A 2 96.97 0.28 42.95
CA ALA A 2 95.91 0.29 41.95
C ALA A 2 95.82 -1.06 41.26
N GLU A 3 94.61 -1.49 40.88
CA GLU A 3 94.36 -2.47 39.81
C GLU A 3 92.89 -2.41 39.31
N GLN A 4 92.58 -3.13 38.22
CA GLN A 4 91.46 -2.94 37.28
C GLN A 4 90.72 -4.27 37.01
N ASN A 5 89.49 -4.41 36.45
CA ASN A 5 88.40 -3.52 35.94
C ASN A 5 87.13 -4.43 35.76
N PRO A 6 86.07 -4.10 34.97
CA PRO A 6 85.15 -2.95 34.99
C PRO A 6 83.63 -3.33 34.96
N THR A 7 82.74 -2.33 35.11
CA THR A 7 81.36 -2.16 34.53
C THR A 7 80.36 -3.33 34.33
N GLU A 8 79.14 -3.16 34.88
CA GLU A 8 77.84 -3.31 34.18
C GLU A 8 76.73 -2.46 34.88
N PRO A 9 75.61 -2.09 34.20
CA PRO A 9 74.65 -1.07 34.68
C PRO A 9 73.36 -1.62 35.35
N PRO A 10 72.57 -0.78 36.06
CA PRO A 10 71.34 -1.19 36.75
C PRO A 10 70.11 -1.19 35.83
N ALA A 11 69.14 -2.08 36.10
CA ALA A 11 67.84 -2.13 35.42
C ALA A 11 66.73 -1.43 36.23
N GLU A 12 66.00 -0.52 35.59
CA GLU A 12 64.88 0.22 36.19
C GLU A 12 63.54 -0.54 36.15
N GLY A 13 62.60 -0.14 37.03
CA GLY A 13 61.45 -0.95 37.41
C GLY A 13 60.23 -0.92 36.48
N GLN A 14 59.44 -2.00 36.54
CA GLN A 14 58.14 -2.11 35.86
C GLN A 14 57.01 -1.53 36.73
N SER A 15 56.22 -0.62 36.16
CA SER A 15 54.98 -0.12 36.80
C SER A 15 53.80 -1.06 36.51
N ARG A 16 52.98 -1.32 37.53
CA ARG A 16 51.73 -2.09 37.38
C ARG A 16 50.58 -1.16 37.01
N GLY A 17 50.24 -1.09 35.73
CA GLY A 17 49.03 -0.40 35.26
C GLY A 17 47.77 -1.21 35.55
N GLY A 18 46.78 -0.59 36.19
CA GLY A 18 45.44 -1.18 36.39
C GLY A 18 44.61 -1.10 35.11
N THR A 19 43.96 -2.20 34.73
CA THR A 19 43.12 -2.28 33.53
C THR A 19 41.75 -1.63 33.75
N PRO A 20 41.20 -0.83 32.81
CA PRO A 20 39.81 -0.38 32.86
C PRO A 20 38.82 -1.55 32.73
N PRO A 21 37.58 -1.43 33.21
CA PRO A 21 36.55 -2.45 33.02
C PRO A 21 36.18 -2.59 31.53
N PRO A 22 35.73 -3.79 31.10
CA PRO A 22 35.36 -4.02 29.70
C PRO A 22 34.19 -3.13 29.27
N GLN A 23 34.33 -2.48 28.12
CA GLN A 23 33.23 -1.76 27.48
C GLN A 23 32.11 -2.74 27.14
N GLY A 24 30.90 -2.43 27.58
CA GLY A 24 29.71 -3.20 27.22
C GLY A 24 29.49 -3.18 25.71
N LEU A 25 28.93 -4.29 25.19
CA LEU A 25 28.51 -4.41 23.80
C LEU A 25 27.65 -3.21 23.41
N LEU A 26 28.12 -2.47 22.39
CA LEU A 26 27.29 -1.48 21.71
C LEU A 26 26.04 -2.20 21.17
N PRO A 27 24.83 -1.61 21.28
CA PRO A 27 23.66 -2.14 20.60
C PRO A 27 23.98 -2.30 19.11
N GLY A 28 23.70 -3.49 18.57
CA GLY A 28 23.82 -3.74 17.14
C GLY A 28 23.01 -2.71 16.36
N GLU A 29 23.53 -2.33 15.18
CA GLU A 29 22.94 -1.26 14.36
C GLU A 29 21.43 -1.46 14.19
N THR A 30 20.65 -0.40 14.43
CA THR A 30 19.22 -0.39 14.12
C THR A 30 19.04 -0.84 12.66
N PRO A 31 18.22 -1.87 12.37
CA PRO A 31 18.03 -2.32 10.99
C PRO A 31 17.55 -1.18 10.10
N VAL A 32 18.45 -0.66 9.27
CA VAL A 32 18.13 0.42 8.33
C VAL A 32 17.35 -0.21 7.18
N ALA A 33 16.03 -0.30 7.35
CA ALA A 33 15.12 -0.56 6.25
C ALA A 33 15.39 0.49 5.16
N LYS A 34 15.81 0.03 3.97
CA LYS A 34 15.97 0.89 2.79
C LYS A 34 14.60 1.38 2.33
N ARG A 35 14.19 2.52 2.88
CA ARG A 35 13.01 3.27 2.47
C ARG A 35 13.40 4.29 1.42
N MET A 36 12.44 4.68 0.58
CA MET A 36 12.61 5.70 -0.46
C MET A 36 13.21 7.02 0.07
N SER A 37 12.95 7.38 1.33
CA SER A 37 13.53 8.56 1.98
C SER A 37 15.06 8.52 2.16
N ASN A 38 15.71 7.36 2.01
CA ASN A 38 17.05 7.09 2.54
C ASN A 38 18.07 6.51 1.52
N SER A 39 17.76 6.35 0.22
CA SER A 39 18.70 5.66 -0.70
C SER A 39 18.64 6.10 -2.17
N VAL A 40 19.80 6.48 -2.72
CA VAL A 40 20.06 6.72 -4.16
C VAL A 40 21.49 6.22 -4.48
N PRO A 41 21.70 5.26 -5.41
CA PRO A 41 23.04 4.81 -5.85
C PRO A 41 23.36 5.12 -7.32
N PHE A 42 24.65 5.20 -7.66
CA PHE A 42 25.16 5.62 -8.97
C PHE A 42 25.14 4.52 -10.06
N SER A 43 24.91 4.94 -11.32
CA SER A 43 24.99 4.14 -12.56
C SER A 43 25.63 4.98 -13.69
N SER A 44 26.28 4.35 -14.67
CA SER A 44 27.06 5.02 -15.72
C SER A 44 26.23 5.63 -16.86
N GLU A 45 25.00 5.17 -17.06
CA GLU A 45 23.91 6.04 -17.52
C GLU A 45 22.83 6.01 -16.43
N PRO A 46 22.25 7.17 -16.06
CA PRO A 46 21.20 7.18 -15.07
C PRO A 46 19.96 6.52 -15.69
N PRO A 47 19.34 5.54 -15.00
CA PRO A 47 18.01 5.09 -15.39
C PRO A 47 17.03 6.25 -15.38
N SER A 48 15.87 6.09 -16.04
CA SER A 48 14.80 7.08 -15.85
C SER A 48 14.43 7.15 -14.38
N LYS A 49 14.04 8.33 -13.90
CA LYS A 49 13.58 8.51 -12.51
C LYS A 49 12.45 7.56 -12.16
N GLU A 50 11.60 7.25 -13.14
CA GLU A 50 10.51 6.28 -13.04
C GLU A 50 11.01 4.84 -12.81
N ASP A 51 12.02 4.39 -13.56
CA ASP A 51 12.60 3.04 -13.43
C ASP A 51 13.40 2.87 -12.13
N GLU A 52 14.09 3.92 -11.68
CA GLU A 52 14.69 3.94 -10.34
C GLU A 52 13.62 3.82 -9.26
N LEU A 53 12.56 4.61 -9.35
CA LEU A 53 11.49 4.67 -8.38
C LEU A 53 10.68 3.36 -8.31
N LYS A 54 10.35 2.74 -9.46
CA LYS A 54 9.76 1.40 -9.52
C LYS A 54 10.65 0.33 -8.87
N ARG A 55 11.99 0.40 -9.03
CA ARG A 55 12.91 -0.53 -8.35
C ARG A 55 13.04 -0.29 -6.85
N LEU A 56 12.99 0.97 -6.40
CA LEU A 56 12.92 1.29 -4.98
C LEU A 56 11.62 0.75 -4.36
N LEU A 57 10.49 0.91 -5.05
CA LEU A 57 9.20 0.33 -4.65
C LEU A 57 9.24 -1.21 -4.61
N ALA A 58 9.78 -1.87 -5.65
CA ALA A 58 9.96 -3.32 -5.65
C ALA A 58 10.81 -3.81 -4.47
N THR A 59 11.86 -3.06 -4.12
CA THR A 59 12.74 -3.37 -2.97
C THR A 59 12.01 -3.16 -1.64
N GLU A 60 11.21 -2.09 -1.51
CA GLU A 60 10.42 -1.80 -0.31
C GLU A 60 9.34 -2.87 -0.04
N THR A 61 8.69 -3.37 -1.11
CA THR A 61 7.66 -4.41 -1.02
C THR A 61 8.20 -5.84 -1.07
N SER A 62 9.52 -6.03 -1.09
CA SER A 62 10.12 -7.37 -1.05
C SER A 62 9.87 -8.02 0.32
N GLY A 63 9.40 -9.27 0.32
CA GLY A 63 8.92 -9.97 1.51
C GLY A 63 7.53 -9.49 1.98
N ARG A 64 6.77 -8.76 1.14
CA ARG A 64 5.43 -8.22 1.48
C ARG A 64 4.31 -8.73 0.58
N TYR A 65 4.62 -9.58 -0.39
CA TYR A 65 3.63 -10.31 -1.17
C TYR A 65 3.35 -11.66 -0.52
N ILE A 66 2.13 -11.87 -0.06
CA ILE A 66 1.71 -13.06 0.67
C ILE A 66 0.84 -13.92 -0.24
N GLY A 67 1.28 -15.14 -0.50
CA GLY A 67 0.61 -16.09 -1.38
C GLY A 67 1.32 -17.44 -1.46
N PRO A 68 0.84 -18.36 -2.31
CA PRO A 68 -0.36 -18.24 -3.13
C PRO A 68 -1.62 -18.54 -2.30
N MET A 69 -2.55 -17.59 -2.21
CA MET A 69 -3.87 -17.85 -1.59
C MET A 69 -4.76 -18.64 -2.57
N PRO A 70 -5.50 -19.68 -2.15
CA PRO A 70 -6.52 -20.29 -3.01
C PRO A 70 -7.51 -19.24 -3.55
N VAL A 71 -7.89 -19.33 -4.82
CA VAL A 71 -8.67 -18.27 -5.50
C VAL A 71 -10.06 -18.14 -4.87
N GLU A 72 -10.66 -19.29 -4.59
CA GLU A 72 -11.97 -19.46 -3.98
C GLU A 72 -11.97 -18.87 -2.55
N ALA A 73 -10.94 -19.17 -1.75
CA ALA A 73 -10.77 -18.57 -0.43
C ALA A 73 -10.56 -17.05 -0.49
N PHE A 74 -9.85 -16.53 -1.49
CA PHE A 74 -9.69 -15.08 -1.69
C PHE A 74 -11.02 -14.41 -2.05
N LEU A 75 -11.82 -15.07 -2.91
CA LEU A 75 -13.15 -14.59 -3.28
C LEU A 75 -14.08 -14.59 -2.06
N ASP A 76 -14.12 -15.65 -1.27
CA ASP A 76 -15.05 -15.76 -0.14
C ASP A 76 -14.66 -14.86 1.06
N GLU A 77 -13.36 -14.69 1.32
CA GLU A 77 -12.85 -13.80 2.39
C GLU A 77 -12.98 -12.32 2.04
N PHE A 78 -12.60 -11.92 0.81
CA PHE A 78 -12.46 -10.50 0.46
C PHE A 78 -13.55 -9.96 -0.46
N LEU A 79 -14.28 -10.83 -1.16
CA LEU A 79 -15.40 -10.49 -2.05
C LEU A 79 -16.61 -11.40 -1.76
N PRO A 80 -17.11 -11.42 -0.50
CA PRO A 80 -18.22 -12.30 -0.12
C PRO A 80 -19.45 -12.05 -1.01
N GLU A 81 -20.25 -13.09 -1.21
CA GLU A 81 -21.49 -12.96 -1.96
C GLU A 81 -22.46 -12.02 -1.23
N VAL A 82 -22.99 -11.06 -1.99
CA VAL A 82 -23.97 -10.08 -1.52
C VAL A 82 -25.34 -10.53 -2.03
N ASP A 83 -26.33 -10.61 -1.13
CA ASP A 83 -27.72 -10.80 -1.52
C ASP A 83 -28.17 -9.64 -2.42
N THR A 84 -28.31 -9.92 -3.71
CA THR A 84 -28.74 -8.98 -4.75
C THR A 84 -29.99 -9.51 -5.45
N GLU A 85 -30.85 -8.61 -5.94
CA GLU A 85 -31.97 -8.98 -6.81
C GLU A 85 -31.49 -9.40 -8.22
N ASP A 86 -30.28 -8.98 -8.61
CA ASP A 86 -29.68 -9.31 -9.89
C ASP A 86 -29.16 -10.75 -9.93
N THR A 87 -29.45 -11.48 -11.01
CA THR A 87 -28.91 -12.82 -11.24
C THR A 87 -27.63 -12.74 -12.07
N CYS A 88 -26.54 -13.36 -11.59
CA CYS A 88 -25.29 -13.44 -12.35
C CYS A 88 -25.55 -14.10 -13.73
N PRO A 89 -25.19 -13.45 -14.86
CA PRO A 89 -25.40 -14.01 -16.18
C PRO A 89 -24.73 -15.38 -16.35
N THR A 90 -25.33 -16.25 -17.16
CA THR A 90 -24.75 -17.57 -17.44
C THR A 90 -23.37 -17.44 -18.06
N ILE A 91 -22.35 -17.92 -17.35
CA ILE A 91 -20.95 -17.81 -17.75
C ILE A 91 -20.65 -18.88 -18.79
N ALA A 92 -20.63 -18.50 -20.07
CA ALA A 92 -20.27 -19.40 -21.15
C ALA A 92 -18.79 -19.83 -21.05
N LEU A 93 -18.49 -21.09 -21.36
CA LEU A 93 -17.12 -21.63 -21.27
C LEU A 93 -16.13 -20.93 -22.22
N ASP A 94 -16.61 -20.41 -23.35
CA ASP A 94 -15.82 -19.71 -24.36
C ASP A 94 -15.86 -18.17 -24.21
N VAL A 95 -16.45 -17.64 -23.12
CA VAL A 95 -16.68 -16.19 -22.95
C VAL A 95 -15.40 -15.35 -23.06
N PHE A 96 -14.25 -15.88 -22.65
CA PHE A 96 -12.96 -15.19 -22.73
C PHE A 96 -12.06 -15.66 -23.89
N LYS A 97 -12.54 -16.56 -24.76
CA LYS A 97 -11.74 -17.18 -25.82
C LYS A 97 -11.05 -16.15 -26.73
N ASN A 98 -11.80 -15.12 -27.16
CA ASN A 98 -11.28 -14.03 -28.01
C ASN A 98 -10.14 -13.23 -27.34
N VAL A 99 -10.08 -13.19 -26.00
CA VAL A 99 -9.00 -12.52 -25.26
C VAL A 99 -7.67 -13.22 -25.50
N THR A 100 -7.68 -14.56 -25.62
CA THR A 100 -6.48 -15.38 -25.79
C THR A 100 -6.13 -15.71 -27.24
N GLU A 101 -7.07 -15.50 -28.17
CA GLU A 101 -6.79 -15.53 -29.62
C GLU A 101 -6.23 -14.18 -30.14
N ALA A 102 -6.13 -13.18 -29.27
CA ALA A 102 -5.55 -11.87 -29.59
C ALA A 102 -4.05 -11.97 -29.95
N SER A 103 -3.64 -11.28 -31.02
CA SER A 103 -2.27 -11.33 -31.55
C SER A 103 -1.23 -10.54 -30.76
N SER A 104 -1.66 -9.75 -29.78
CA SER A 104 -0.81 -8.91 -28.92
C SER A 104 -1.56 -8.57 -27.64
N GLU A 105 -0.82 -8.19 -26.60
CA GLU A 105 -1.36 -7.70 -25.33
C GLU A 105 -2.37 -6.55 -25.54
N THR A 106 -2.02 -5.59 -26.42
CA THR A 106 -2.89 -4.47 -26.81
C THR A 106 -4.19 -4.88 -27.51
N ALA A 107 -4.23 -6.05 -28.14
CA ALA A 107 -5.45 -6.59 -28.74
C ALA A 107 -6.32 -7.35 -27.72
N MET A 108 -5.78 -7.71 -26.54
CA MET A 108 -6.54 -8.34 -25.46
C MET A 108 -7.52 -7.36 -24.82
N TYR A 109 -7.14 -6.10 -24.60
CA TYR A 109 -7.93 -5.13 -23.81
C TYR A 109 -9.38 -4.95 -24.31
N PRO A 110 -9.66 -4.66 -25.61
CA PRO A 110 -11.04 -4.49 -26.06
C PRO A 110 -11.86 -5.79 -25.98
N GLN A 111 -11.24 -6.95 -26.22
CA GLN A 111 -11.89 -8.25 -26.09
C GLN A 111 -12.24 -8.55 -24.63
N PHE A 112 -11.31 -8.26 -23.70
CA PHE A 112 -11.50 -8.41 -22.27
C PHE A 112 -12.63 -7.51 -21.77
N ILE A 113 -12.59 -6.22 -22.10
CA ILE A 113 -13.60 -5.22 -21.72
C ILE A 113 -14.99 -5.64 -22.19
N GLN A 114 -15.12 -6.07 -23.45
CA GLN A 114 -16.38 -6.58 -23.99
C GLN A 114 -16.87 -7.84 -23.26
N SER A 115 -15.97 -8.78 -22.97
CA SER A 115 -16.30 -10.07 -22.35
C SER A 115 -16.68 -9.94 -20.87
N ILE A 116 -16.03 -9.02 -20.14
CA ILE A 116 -16.21 -8.86 -18.70
C ILE A 116 -17.34 -7.88 -18.33
N GLY A 117 -17.63 -6.90 -19.17
CA GLY A 117 -18.63 -5.85 -18.87
C GLY A 117 -20.03 -6.40 -18.56
N GLN A 118 -20.41 -7.55 -19.11
CA GLN A 118 -21.69 -8.21 -18.80
C GLN A 118 -21.78 -8.73 -17.34
N PHE A 119 -20.65 -8.94 -16.66
CA PHE A 119 -20.59 -9.42 -15.29
C PHE A 119 -20.35 -8.29 -14.26
N ALA A 120 -20.53 -7.03 -14.66
CA ALA A 120 -20.12 -5.88 -13.86
C ALA A 120 -21.08 -4.67 -14.02
N PRO A 121 -22.37 -4.80 -13.65
CA PRO A 121 -23.42 -3.84 -14.03
C PRO A 121 -23.25 -2.40 -13.52
N SER A 122 -22.49 -2.18 -12.45
CA SER A 122 -22.25 -0.87 -11.81
C SER A 122 -20.85 -0.30 -12.07
N ILE A 123 -20.04 -0.97 -12.91
CA ILE A 123 -18.60 -0.77 -13.04
C ILE A 123 -18.20 -0.64 -14.52
N ASP A 124 -17.56 0.47 -14.86
CA ASP A 124 -17.04 0.74 -16.20
C ASP A 124 -15.54 0.39 -16.29
N PHE A 125 -15.20 -0.40 -17.31
CA PHE A 125 -13.81 -0.67 -17.70
C PHE A 125 -13.40 0.30 -18.82
N VAL A 126 -12.28 0.97 -18.64
CA VAL A 126 -11.74 1.94 -19.60
C VAL A 126 -10.35 1.50 -20.01
N ASP A 127 -10.16 1.26 -21.32
CA ASP A 127 -8.83 1.08 -21.89
C ASP A 127 -8.03 2.38 -21.72
N THR A 128 -6.99 2.33 -20.89
CA THR A 128 -6.13 3.47 -20.56
C THR A 128 -4.69 3.27 -21.01
N HIS A 129 -4.37 2.19 -21.74
CA HIS A 129 -3.00 1.78 -22.08
C HIS A 129 -2.17 2.80 -22.87
N ASN A 130 -2.78 3.87 -23.42
CA ASN A 130 -2.10 4.94 -24.15
C ASN A 130 -1.90 6.23 -23.36
N TYR A 131 -2.46 6.34 -22.15
CA TYR A 131 -2.48 7.59 -21.38
C TYR A 131 -1.85 7.40 -20.01
N SER A 132 -0.91 8.27 -19.64
CA SER A 132 -0.34 8.30 -18.30
C SER A 132 -0.97 9.40 -17.43
N SER A 133 -0.92 9.18 -16.12
CA SER A 133 -1.34 10.14 -15.09
C SER A 133 -0.19 10.32 -14.10
N GLU A 134 0.17 11.57 -13.77
CA GLU A 134 1.29 11.84 -12.88
C GLU A 134 0.84 11.83 -11.41
N VAL A 135 1.29 10.83 -10.66
CA VAL A 135 1.00 10.71 -9.21
C VAL A 135 2.32 10.54 -8.46
N GLY A 136 2.58 11.41 -7.47
CA GLY A 136 3.82 11.33 -6.67
C GLY A 136 5.11 11.57 -7.47
N GLY A 137 5.03 12.18 -8.65
CA GLY A 137 6.16 12.34 -9.58
C GLY A 137 6.44 11.11 -10.46
N ILE A 138 5.50 10.17 -10.54
CA ILE A 138 5.56 8.99 -11.41
C ILE A 138 4.48 9.12 -12.50
N ALA A 139 4.85 8.94 -13.77
CA ALA A 139 3.88 8.77 -14.84
C ALA A 139 3.36 7.32 -14.80
N LEU A 140 2.09 7.14 -14.44
CA LEU A 140 1.47 5.82 -14.26
C LEU A 140 0.46 5.55 -15.37
N LYS A 141 0.55 4.34 -15.95
CA LYS A 141 -0.14 3.97 -17.19
C LYS A 141 -0.74 2.54 -17.08
N PRO A 142 -1.68 2.28 -16.15
CA PRO A 142 -2.36 0.99 -16.09
C PRO A 142 -3.08 0.70 -17.40
N ASP A 143 -3.09 -0.56 -17.83
CA ASP A 143 -3.66 -0.95 -19.12
C ASP A 143 -5.18 -0.72 -19.17
N VAL A 144 -5.91 -1.22 -18.17
CA VAL A 144 -7.35 -1.00 -18.02
C VAL A 144 -7.64 -0.42 -16.64
N SER A 145 -8.16 0.82 -16.62
CA SER A 145 -8.65 1.47 -15.40
C SER A 145 -10.12 1.15 -15.17
N ILE A 146 -10.51 0.89 -13.93
CA ILE A 146 -11.87 0.54 -13.55
C ILE A 146 -12.48 1.66 -12.70
N TYR A 147 -13.72 2.04 -12.98
CA TYR A 147 -14.46 3.10 -12.29
C TYR A 147 -15.89 2.65 -11.96
N ALA A 148 -16.51 3.23 -10.93
CA ALA A 148 -17.97 3.16 -10.81
C ALA A 148 -18.61 3.92 -11.98
N THR A 149 -19.69 3.39 -12.56
CA THR A 149 -20.33 3.95 -13.78
C THR A 149 -20.78 5.40 -13.59
N ASP A 150 -21.28 5.76 -12.41
CA ASP A 150 -21.67 7.13 -12.05
C ASP A 150 -20.48 8.11 -11.89
N SER A 151 -19.29 7.56 -11.65
CA SER A 151 -18.06 8.26 -11.27
C SER A 151 -16.99 8.18 -12.37
N ARG A 152 -17.33 7.64 -13.54
CA ARG A 152 -16.42 7.54 -14.68
C ARG A 152 -15.89 8.92 -15.11
N PRO A 153 -14.57 9.07 -15.35
CA PRO A 153 -14.02 10.27 -15.97
C PRO A 153 -14.47 10.44 -17.42
N ALA A 154 -14.74 11.68 -17.83
CA ALA A 154 -15.05 12.00 -19.23
C ALA A 154 -13.82 11.91 -20.17
N LYS A 155 -12.61 11.79 -19.62
CA LYS A 155 -11.35 11.61 -20.34
C LYS A 155 -10.87 10.16 -20.20
N VAL A 156 -10.13 9.67 -21.19
CA VAL A 156 -9.54 8.32 -21.20
C VAL A 156 -8.20 8.27 -20.42
N THR A 157 -7.76 9.37 -19.81
CA THR A 157 -6.58 9.39 -18.93
C THR A 157 -6.90 8.72 -17.59
N PRO A 158 -6.00 7.87 -17.02
CA PRO A 158 -6.18 7.30 -15.69
C PRO A 158 -6.42 8.38 -14.62
N ASP A 159 -7.46 8.22 -13.82
CA ASP A 159 -7.78 9.11 -12.69
C ASP A 159 -7.77 8.32 -11.39
N PHE A 160 -6.59 8.21 -10.78
CA PHE A 160 -6.40 7.54 -9.49
C PHE A 160 -7.25 8.17 -8.35
N SER A 161 -7.80 9.38 -8.52
CA SER A 161 -8.69 9.99 -7.53
C SER A 161 -10.15 9.49 -7.61
N ARG A 162 -10.53 8.82 -8.71
CA ARG A 162 -11.88 8.27 -8.96
C ARG A 162 -11.89 6.75 -9.27
N MET A 163 -10.72 6.16 -9.51
CA MET A 163 -10.54 4.74 -9.83
C MET A 163 -11.03 3.81 -8.71
N GLU A 164 -11.68 2.70 -9.05
CA GLU A 164 -12.14 1.67 -8.11
C GLU A 164 -11.19 0.46 -8.07
N SER A 165 -10.56 0.13 -9.20
CA SER A 165 -9.61 -0.99 -9.39
C SER A 165 -8.83 -0.79 -10.69
N TRP A 166 -7.89 -1.67 -11.00
CA TRP A 166 -7.23 -1.74 -12.32
C TRP A 166 -6.96 -3.19 -12.74
N VAL A 167 -6.79 -3.39 -14.04
CA VAL A 167 -6.24 -4.62 -14.63
C VAL A 167 -4.94 -4.26 -15.34
N GLU A 168 -3.87 -4.96 -14.98
CA GLU A 168 -2.60 -4.95 -15.72
C GLU A 168 -2.50 -6.26 -16.51
N PHE A 169 -2.01 -6.18 -17.73
CA PHE A 169 -1.82 -7.32 -18.61
C PHE A 169 -0.34 -7.61 -18.82
N LYS A 170 0.00 -8.86 -19.09
CA LYS A 170 1.28 -9.29 -19.65
C LYS A 170 0.99 -10.32 -20.73
N ALA A 171 1.72 -10.25 -21.83
CA ALA A 171 1.50 -11.11 -22.99
C ALA A 171 1.61 -12.63 -22.68
N THR A 172 2.41 -13.04 -21.69
CA THR A 172 2.68 -14.47 -21.44
C THR A 172 2.57 -14.87 -19.96
N ALA A 173 2.25 -16.15 -19.72
CA ALA A 173 2.29 -16.74 -18.38
C ALA A 173 3.72 -16.88 -17.81
N SER A 174 4.77 -16.68 -18.61
CA SER A 174 6.16 -16.60 -18.16
C SER A 174 6.53 -15.25 -17.54
N ASP A 175 5.70 -14.22 -17.74
CA ASP A 175 5.86 -12.90 -17.12
C ASP A 175 5.34 -12.86 -15.67
N ASP A 176 4.99 -14.02 -15.09
CA ASP A 176 4.46 -14.14 -13.73
C ASP A 176 5.49 -13.68 -12.67
N PRO A 177 5.19 -12.58 -11.94
CA PRO A 177 6.10 -12.06 -10.92
C PRO A 177 6.13 -12.90 -9.64
N PHE A 178 5.38 -14.01 -9.58
CA PHE A 178 5.30 -14.91 -8.44
C PHE A 178 5.54 -16.38 -8.85
N VAL A 179 5.82 -17.22 -7.86
CA VAL A 179 5.99 -18.66 -7.99
C VAL A 179 4.96 -19.33 -7.11
N ASP A 180 4.15 -20.23 -7.66
CA ASP A 180 3.24 -21.04 -6.85
C ASP A 180 3.92 -22.31 -6.38
N TYR A 181 3.66 -22.70 -5.14
CA TYR A 181 3.85 -24.08 -4.67
C TYR A 181 2.50 -24.80 -4.62
N ASP A 182 2.54 -26.12 -4.66
CA ASP A 182 1.37 -26.93 -4.36
C ASP A 182 1.07 -26.83 -2.86
N VAL A 183 -0.02 -26.15 -2.51
CA VAL A 183 -0.41 -25.89 -1.12
C VAL A 183 -0.88 -27.16 -0.39
N ASP A 184 -1.24 -28.20 -1.13
CA ASP A 184 -1.79 -29.46 -0.63
C ASP A 184 -0.73 -30.58 -0.61
N ALA A 185 0.32 -30.48 -1.43
CA ALA A 185 1.48 -31.38 -1.39
C ALA A 185 2.59 -30.86 -0.46
N LEU A 186 2.67 -31.43 0.75
CA LEU A 186 3.85 -31.29 1.61
C LEU A 186 5.12 -31.80 0.89
N PRO A 187 6.32 -31.27 1.21
CA PRO A 187 7.56 -31.75 0.60
C PRO A 187 7.80 -33.24 0.91
N GLU A 188 8.16 -34.02 -0.12
CA GLU A 188 8.67 -35.37 0.11
C GLU A 188 9.98 -35.32 0.91
N GLY A 189 10.11 -36.16 1.94
CA GLY A 189 11.36 -36.31 2.71
C GLY A 189 11.29 -35.98 4.20
N GLY A 190 10.13 -35.60 4.73
CA GLY A 190 9.93 -35.37 6.17
C GLY A 190 10.32 -33.97 6.67
N GLU A 191 10.46 -33.02 5.75
CA GLU A 191 10.52 -31.59 6.05
C GLU A 191 9.16 -31.09 6.57
N THR A 192 9.14 -30.18 7.55
CA THR A 192 7.87 -29.59 8.02
C THR A 192 7.36 -28.53 7.03
N ARG A 193 6.08 -28.17 7.12
CA ARG A 193 5.52 -27.07 6.32
C ARG A 193 6.25 -25.76 6.62
N GLU A 194 6.60 -25.55 7.88
CA GLU A 194 7.29 -24.38 8.39
C GLU A 194 8.72 -24.27 7.81
N ASP A 195 9.48 -25.37 7.82
CA ASP A 195 10.83 -25.44 7.21
C ASP A 195 10.81 -25.13 5.71
N PHE A 196 9.79 -25.61 5.00
CA PHE A 196 9.58 -25.32 3.58
C PHE A 196 9.27 -23.85 3.34
N LEU A 197 8.32 -23.28 4.11
CA LEU A 197 7.92 -21.88 3.98
C LEU A 197 9.02 -20.89 4.35
N GLU A 198 9.98 -21.26 5.20
CA GLU A 198 11.18 -20.45 5.47
C GLU A 198 12.12 -20.37 4.25
N LYS A 199 12.15 -21.41 3.40
CA LYS A 199 13.02 -21.52 2.22
C LYS A 199 12.35 -21.07 0.92
N PHE A 200 11.02 -21.18 0.85
CA PHE A 200 10.25 -20.92 -0.35
C PHE A 200 10.03 -19.41 -0.58
N SER A 201 10.50 -18.90 -1.73
CA SER A 201 10.21 -17.54 -2.16
C SER A 201 8.99 -17.53 -3.10
N PHE A 202 7.84 -17.09 -2.58
CA PHE A 202 6.65 -16.81 -3.40
C PHE A 202 6.91 -15.70 -4.43
N GLU A 203 7.79 -14.76 -4.12
CA GLU A 203 8.24 -13.76 -5.06
C GLU A 203 9.29 -14.32 -6.03
N ASN A 204 9.04 -14.24 -7.34
CA ASN A 204 10.00 -14.61 -8.37
C ASN A 204 11.18 -13.62 -8.36
N ASP A 205 12.42 -14.12 -8.20
CA ASP A 205 13.59 -13.25 -7.99
C ASP A 205 14.20 -12.68 -9.29
N THR A 206 13.69 -13.06 -10.46
CA THR A 206 14.18 -12.54 -11.75
C THR A 206 14.04 -11.02 -11.86
N VAL A 207 14.92 -10.41 -12.67
CA VAL A 207 14.92 -8.94 -12.90
C VAL A 207 13.58 -8.45 -13.44
N MET A 208 12.98 -9.20 -14.36
CA MET A 208 11.68 -8.89 -14.96
C MET A 208 10.55 -8.98 -13.94
N ALA A 209 10.50 -10.04 -13.13
CA ALA A 209 9.53 -10.16 -12.04
C ALA A 209 9.62 -9.00 -11.03
N LYS A 210 10.85 -8.60 -10.64
CA LYS A 210 11.08 -7.42 -9.79
C LYS A 210 10.60 -6.11 -10.43
N GLN A 211 10.80 -5.93 -11.73
CA GLN A 211 10.29 -4.77 -12.47
C GLN A 211 8.76 -4.74 -12.48
N ILE A 212 8.10 -5.87 -12.74
CA ILE A 212 6.64 -6.00 -12.74
C ILE A 212 6.07 -5.73 -11.34
N ARG A 213 6.65 -6.30 -10.27
CA ARG A 213 6.23 -5.97 -8.88
C ARG A 213 6.42 -4.49 -8.56
N GLY A 214 7.51 -3.87 -9.02
CA GLY A 214 7.73 -2.43 -8.87
C GLY A 214 6.67 -1.56 -9.56
N GLN A 215 6.23 -1.98 -10.75
CA GLN A 215 5.14 -1.32 -11.49
C GLN A 215 3.79 -1.49 -10.78
N LEU A 216 3.44 -2.71 -10.38
CA LEU A 216 2.20 -3.02 -9.67
C LEU A 216 2.12 -2.27 -8.32
N THR A 217 3.21 -2.26 -7.54
CA THR A 217 3.33 -1.45 -6.31
C THR A 217 3.12 0.04 -6.59
N ALA A 218 3.61 0.58 -7.70
CA ALA A 218 3.42 1.99 -8.03
C ALA A 218 1.93 2.35 -8.27
N TYR A 219 1.16 1.46 -8.90
CA TYR A 219 -0.28 1.64 -9.04
C TYR A 219 -1.02 1.52 -7.71
N GLY A 220 -0.72 0.49 -6.90
CA GLY A 220 -1.31 0.34 -5.57
C GLY A 220 -1.00 1.53 -4.65
N LEU A 221 0.23 2.07 -4.71
CA LEU A 221 0.62 3.26 -3.98
C LEU A 221 -0.15 4.50 -4.44
N ALA A 222 -0.29 4.70 -5.76
CA ALA A 222 -1.03 5.83 -6.30
C ALA A 222 -2.52 5.75 -5.97
N HIS A 223 -3.13 4.57 -6.03
CA HIS A 223 -4.55 4.37 -5.74
C HIS A 223 -4.87 4.59 -4.25
N LEU A 224 -4.14 3.93 -3.34
CA LEU A 224 -4.24 4.14 -1.90
C LEU A 224 -3.76 5.54 -1.46
N GLY A 225 -2.96 6.22 -2.29
CA GLY A 225 -2.46 7.56 -2.04
C GLY A 225 -3.45 8.66 -2.42
N SER A 226 -4.18 8.45 -3.52
CA SER A 226 -5.08 9.42 -4.17
C SER A 226 -6.52 9.39 -3.65
N GLN A 227 -6.84 8.49 -2.72
CA GLN A 227 -8.16 8.35 -2.10
C GLN A 227 -8.03 8.04 -0.60
N PHE A 228 -9.13 8.20 0.14
CA PHE A 228 -9.25 7.67 1.50
C PHE A 228 -9.65 6.20 1.40
N ARG A 229 -8.64 5.33 1.45
CA ARG A 229 -8.79 3.88 1.24
C ARG A 229 -8.00 3.09 2.27
N ASN A 230 -8.65 2.07 2.81
CA ASN A 230 -8.06 1.07 3.69
C ASN A 230 -7.32 0.00 2.88
N PHE A 231 -7.90 -0.38 1.74
CA PHE A 231 -7.32 -1.34 0.80
C PHE A 231 -7.78 -1.05 -0.64
N ALA A 232 -7.19 -1.78 -1.58
CA ALA A 232 -7.57 -1.76 -2.99
C ALA A 232 -7.46 -3.17 -3.57
N PHE A 233 -8.16 -3.41 -4.68
CA PHE A 233 -8.02 -4.64 -5.46
C PHE A 233 -7.42 -4.35 -6.83
N SER A 234 -6.76 -5.34 -7.41
CA SER A 234 -6.39 -5.35 -8.82
C SER A 234 -6.35 -6.77 -9.38
N VAL A 235 -6.35 -6.87 -10.70
CA VAL A 235 -6.18 -8.13 -11.43
C VAL A 235 -4.94 -8.06 -12.30
N LEU A 236 -4.14 -9.13 -12.30
CA LEU A 236 -3.01 -9.31 -13.22
C LEU A 236 -3.37 -10.43 -14.21
N ILE A 237 -3.44 -10.12 -15.50
CA ILE A 237 -3.69 -11.07 -16.60
C ILE A 237 -2.35 -11.39 -17.27
N MET A 238 -2.08 -12.67 -17.55
CA MET A 238 -0.79 -13.18 -18.04
C MET A 238 -1.05 -14.28 -19.07
N GLY A 239 -1.20 -13.91 -20.34
CA GLY A 239 -1.70 -14.82 -21.38
C GLY A 239 -3.08 -15.40 -20.99
N THR A 240 -3.19 -16.72 -20.84
CA THR A 240 -4.41 -17.43 -20.41
C THR A 240 -4.64 -17.46 -18.89
N HIS A 241 -3.72 -16.91 -18.10
CA HIS A 241 -3.73 -17.00 -16.64
C HIS A 241 -4.05 -15.67 -15.97
N ALA A 242 -4.56 -15.71 -14.75
CA ALA A 242 -4.86 -14.54 -13.94
C ALA A 242 -4.43 -14.73 -12.48
N ARG A 243 -4.20 -13.61 -11.78
CA ARG A 243 -4.09 -13.51 -10.31
C ARG A 243 -4.92 -12.35 -9.81
N PHE A 244 -5.58 -12.52 -8.67
CA PHE A 244 -6.18 -11.41 -7.92
C PHE A 244 -5.20 -10.92 -6.85
N MET A 245 -5.25 -9.62 -6.58
CA MET A 245 -4.36 -8.95 -5.62
C MET A 245 -5.18 -8.03 -4.72
N ARG A 246 -5.01 -8.14 -3.40
CA ARG A 246 -5.56 -7.20 -2.40
C ARG A 246 -4.40 -6.42 -1.77
N TRP A 247 -4.39 -5.12 -2.00
CA TRP A 247 -3.35 -4.18 -1.58
C TRP A 247 -3.74 -3.48 -0.29
N GLU A 248 -2.82 -3.44 0.68
CA GLU A 248 -2.99 -2.67 1.92
C GLU A 248 -1.66 -2.11 2.43
N ARG A 249 -1.70 -1.38 3.55
CA ARG A 249 -0.51 -0.75 4.13
C ARG A 249 0.48 -1.72 4.80
N ALA A 250 0.13 -3.00 4.93
CA ALA A 250 1.04 -4.02 5.47
C ALA A 250 1.75 -4.84 4.38
N GLY A 251 1.18 -4.91 3.17
CA GLY A 251 1.62 -5.77 2.08
C GLY A 251 0.53 -5.99 1.04
N VAL A 252 0.63 -7.11 0.32
CA VAL A 252 -0.28 -7.51 -0.75
C VAL A 252 -0.61 -8.98 -0.62
N VAL A 253 -1.90 -9.34 -0.54
CA VAL A 253 -2.34 -10.73 -0.64
C VAL A 253 -2.56 -11.07 -2.11
N VAL A 254 -1.99 -12.18 -2.58
CA VAL A 254 -2.02 -12.59 -3.98
C VAL A 254 -2.50 -14.03 -4.09
N THR A 255 -3.43 -14.29 -5.02
CA THR A 255 -3.92 -15.65 -5.26
C THR A 255 -2.87 -16.54 -5.93
N ARG A 256 -3.04 -17.86 -5.85
CA ARG A 256 -2.52 -18.79 -6.86
C ARG A 256 -2.91 -18.30 -8.26
N ARG A 257 -2.08 -18.57 -9.26
CA ARG A 257 -2.47 -18.33 -10.66
C ARG A 257 -3.56 -19.33 -11.03
N PHE A 258 -4.51 -18.90 -11.84
CA PHE A 258 -5.55 -19.77 -12.39
C PHE A 258 -5.75 -19.50 -13.88
N ASN A 259 -6.09 -20.54 -14.63
CA ASN A 259 -6.44 -20.41 -16.04
C ASN A 259 -7.90 -19.93 -16.14
N TYR A 260 -8.10 -18.69 -16.61
CA TYR A 260 -9.43 -18.08 -16.71
C TYR A 260 -10.20 -18.47 -17.98
N ILE A 261 -9.58 -19.23 -18.89
CA ILE A 261 -10.27 -19.86 -20.03
C ILE A 261 -10.86 -21.21 -19.62
N GLU A 262 -10.13 -21.98 -18.82
CA GLU A 262 -10.63 -23.25 -18.27
C GLU A 262 -11.64 -23.02 -17.15
N ASN A 263 -11.45 -21.97 -16.34
CA ASN A 263 -12.29 -21.63 -15.19
C ASN A 263 -12.80 -20.17 -15.29
N PRO A 264 -13.62 -19.84 -16.31
CA PRO A 264 -14.11 -18.47 -16.51
C PRO A 264 -14.97 -17.97 -15.35
N GLY A 265 -15.58 -18.90 -14.60
CA GLY A 265 -16.34 -18.62 -13.38
C GLY A 265 -15.57 -17.84 -12.32
N LEU A 266 -14.25 -18.07 -12.18
CA LEU A 266 -13.43 -17.37 -11.18
C LEU A 266 -13.26 -15.88 -11.53
N LEU A 267 -12.94 -15.57 -12.80
CA LEU A 267 -12.71 -14.21 -13.28
C LEU A 267 -14.02 -13.41 -13.38
N ALA A 268 -15.07 -14.01 -13.94
CA ALA A 268 -16.39 -13.40 -13.99
C ALA A 268 -16.99 -13.23 -12.57
N GLY A 269 -16.83 -14.23 -11.70
CA GLY A 269 -17.28 -14.18 -10.30
C GLY A 269 -16.60 -13.08 -9.49
N PHE A 270 -15.30 -12.84 -9.70
CA PHE A 270 -14.59 -11.70 -9.09
C PHE A 270 -15.25 -10.36 -9.42
N PHE A 271 -15.46 -10.07 -10.72
CA PHE A 271 -16.03 -8.79 -11.13
C PHE A 271 -17.53 -8.67 -10.82
N TRP A 272 -18.25 -9.80 -10.81
CA TRP A 272 -19.62 -9.86 -10.32
C TRP A 272 -19.70 -9.47 -8.84
N ARG A 273 -18.95 -10.16 -7.97
CA ARG A 273 -18.91 -9.85 -6.53
C ARG A 273 -18.42 -8.40 -6.31
N PHE A 274 -17.33 -7.99 -6.96
CA PHE A 274 -16.76 -6.63 -6.85
C PHE A 274 -17.74 -5.51 -7.21
N SER A 275 -18.56 -5.67 -8.26
CA SER A 275 -19.56 -4.68 -8.67
C SER A 275 -20.74 -4.56 -7.69
N HIS A 276 -21.02 -5.61 -6.93
CA HIS A 276 -22.08 -5.64 -5.90
C HIS A 276 -21.60 -5.25 -4.49
N LEU A 277 -20.27 -5.24 -4.23
CA LEU A 277 -19.73 -4.74 -2.97
C LEU A 277 -20.10 -3.26 -2.75
N SER A 278 -20.32 -2.89 -1.49
CA SER A 278 -20.40 -1.49 -1.07
C SER A 278 -19.09 -0.74 -1.35
N VAL A 279 -19.10 0.59 -1.33
CA VAL A 279 -17.88 1.40 -1.45
C VAL A 279 -16.84 1.03 -0.37
N GLN A 280 -17.28 0.70 0.85
CA GLN A 280 -16.44 0.19 1.93
C GLN A 280 -15.88 -1.21 1.60
N GLY A 281 -16.72 -2.11 1.08
CA GLY A 281 -16.29 -3.44 0.62
C GLY A 281 -15.25 -3.38 -0.52
N ARG A 282 -15.33 -2.36 -1.39
CA ARG A 282 -14.29 -2.08 -2.38
C ARG A 282 -13.05 -1.38 -1.82
N GLY A 283 -13.06 -0.98 -0.55
CA GLY A 283 -11.89 -0.49 0.20
C GLY A 283 -11.91 0.97 0.63
N THR A 284 -13.00 1.73 0.39
CA THR A 284 -13.15 3.11 0.85
C THR A 284 -13.18 3.21 2.37
N ASP A 285 -12.49 4.22 2.93
CA ASP A 285 -12.48 4.50 4.36
C ASP A 285 -13.65 5.43 4.75
N GLU A 286 -14.73 4.85 5.29
CA GLU A 286 -15.91 5.59 5.73
C GLU A 286 -15.69 6.47 6.98
N SER A 287 -14.52 6.41 7.61
CA SER A 287 -14.13 7.38 8.64
C SER A 287 -13.89 8.77 8.05
N VAL A 288 -13.75 8.90 6.72
CA VAL A 288 -13.64 10.17 6.01
C VAL A 288 -14.69 10.29 4.91
N GLU A 289 -15.52 11.32 4.98
CA GLU A 289 -16.54 11.62 3.94
C GLU A 289 -16.38 13.04 3.39
N ALA A 290 -16.84 13.29 2.17
CA ALA A 290 -16.90 14.64 1.62
C ALA A 290 -17.85 15.50 2.45
N ALA A 291 -17.48 16.75 2.72
CA ALA A 291 -18.25 17.64 3.59
C ALA A 291 -19.38 18.39 2.85
N ASP A 292 -19.90 17.81 1.76
CA ASP A 292 -20.85 18.44 0.81
C ASP A 292 -22.19 18.83 1.44
N SER A 293 -22.51 18.29 2.62
CA SER A 293 -23.71 18.63 3.40
C SER A 293 -23.54 19.84 4.33
N LEU A 294 -22.37 20.49 4.37
CA LEU A 294 -22.15 21.67 5.20
C LEU A 294 -22.96 22.88 4.69
N PRO A 295 -23.55 23.69 5.59
CA PRO A 295 -24.08 25.00 5.21
C PRO A 295 -22.95 25.89 4.62
N PRO A 296 -23.19 26.63 3.52
CA PRO A 296 -22.14 27.44 2.89
C PRO A 296 -21.49 28.50 3.80
N ALA A 297 -22.20 28.93 4.85
CA ALA A 297 -21.64 29.82 5.87
C ALA A 297 -20.63 29.12 6.79
N GLU A 298 -20.85 27.84 7.12
CA GLU A 298 -19.95 27.02 7.93
C GLU A 298 -18.74 26.58 7.11
N GLU A 299 -18.95 26.14 5.87
CA GLU A 299 -17.87 25.82 4.92
C GLU A 299 -16.89 27.01 4.79
N LYS A 300 -17.41 28.20 4.49
CA LYS A 300 -16.61 29.41 4.38
C LYS A 300 -15.88 29.77 5.68
N HIS A 301 -16.52 29.61 6.82
CA HIS A 301 -15.90 29.84 8.13
C HIS A 301 -14.77 28.84 8.42
N ILE A 302 -14.95 27.56 8.09
CA ILE A 302 -13.91 26.52 8.23
C ILE A 302 -12.73 26.82 7.32
N LEU A 303 -12.98 27.15 6.04
CA LEU A 303 -11.93 27.53 5.08
C LEU A 303 -11.10 28.71 5.59
N GLN A 304 -11.76 29.78 6.06
CA GLN A 304 -11.08 30.94 6.64
C GLN A 304 -10.31 30.60 7.92
N ALA A 305 -10.88 29.81 8.83
CA ALA A 305 -10.23 29.42 10.09
C ALA A 305 -8.98 28.53 9.87
N LEU A 306 -8.96 27.75 8.79
CA LEU A 306 -7.83 26.90 8.40
C LEU A 306 -6.85 27.58 7.43
N GLY A 307 -7.13 28.80 6.97
CA GLY A 307 -6.31 29.52 6.00
C GLY A 307 -6.32 28.91 4.59
N LEU A 308 -7.42 28.26 4.23
CA LEU A 308 -7.65 27.64 2.92
C LEU A 308 -8.33 28.63 1.95
N ASN A 309 -8.18 28.37 0.65
CA ASN A 309 -8.83 29.18 -0.38
C ASN A 309 -10.33 28.87 -0.47
N ASP A 310 -11.15 29.87 -0.80
CA ASP A 310 -12.58 29.67 -1.15
C ASP A 310 -12.71 28.58 -2.23
N GLY A 311 -13.57 27.57 -1.99
CA GLY A 311 -13.78 26.42 -2.89
C GLY A 311 -12.75 25.28 -2.76
N SER A 312 -11.89 25.29 -1.74
CA SER A 312 -11.03 24.12 -1.44
C SER A 312 -11.89 22.95 -0.93
N PRO A 313 -11.75 21.71 -1.46
CA PRO A 313 -12.53 20.57 -0.98
C PRO A 313 -12.31 20.30 0.52
N LEU A 314 -13.42 20.22 1.26
CA LEU A 314 -13.45 19.85 2.68
C LEU A 314 -13.94 18.42 2.88
N PHE A 315 -13.39 17.77 3.89
CA PHE A 315 -13.72 16.42 4.32
C PHE A 315 -14.06 16.42 5.80
N LYS A 316 -15.04 15.59 6.16
CA LYS A 316 -15.45 15.32 7.53
C LYS A 316 -14.77 14.04 8.01
N TYR A 317 -13.92 14.19 9.01
CA TYR A 317 -13.15 13.14 9.67
C TYR A 317 -13.90 12.69 10.94
N LYS A 318 -14.37 11.45 10.94
CA LYS A 318 -15.03 10.77 12.05
C LYS A 318 -13.97 10.08 12.90
N VAL A 319 -13.71 10.61 14.09
CA VAL A 319 -12.74 10.04 15.04
C VAL A 319 -13.50 9.34 16.16
N PRO A 320 -13.21 8.06 16.45
CA PRO A 320 -13.75 7.38 17.63
C PRO A 320 -13.34 8.09 18.93
N ASP A 321 -14.33 8.47 19.75
CA ASP A 321 -14.17 9.16 21.04
C ASP A 321 -15.40 8.78 21.89
N GLY A 322 -15.27 7.70 22.68
CA GLY A 322 -16.38 7.06 23.39
C GLY A 322 -17.49 6.52 22.46
N GLU A 323 -18.71 6.40 22.99
CA GLU A 323 -19.90 5.96 22.22
C GLU A 323 -20.40 7.00 21.20
N ALA A 324 -20.11 8.29 21.41
CA ALA A 324 -20.62 9.36 20.56
C ALA A 324 -19.78 9.58 19.30
N GLY A 325 -18.46 9.36 19.38
CA GLY A 325 -17.51 9.79 18.35
C GLY A 325 -17.46 11.31 18.20
N ARG A 326 -16.49 11.82 17.44
CA ARG A 326 -16.39 13.25 17.11
C ARG A 326 -16.08 13.48 15.65
N SER A 327 -16.63 14.56 15.12
CA SER A 327 -16.41 14.99 13.73
C SER A 327 -15.54 16.23 13.66
N PHE A 328 -14.54 16.21 12.79
CA PHE A 328 -13.68 17.34 12.47
C PHE A 328 -13.69 17.62 10.97
N PHE A 329 -13.51 18.88 10.58
CA PHE A 329 -13.60 19.28 9.17
C PHE A 329 -12.28 19.86 8.68
N GLY A 330 -11.76 19.39 7.55
CA GLY A 330 -10.46 19.85 7.07
C GLY A 330 -10.19 19.52 5.60
N PRO A 331 -9.05 19.98 5.07
CA PRO A 331 -8.66 19.70 3.70
C PRO A 331 -8.27 18.22 3.55
N ARG A 332 -8.10 17.76 2.31
CA ARG A 332 -7.33 16.54 2.05
C ARG A 332 -5.89 16.70 2.55
N PRO A 333 -5.24 15.68 3.13
CA PRO A 333 -3.85 15.78 3.55
C PRO A 333 -2.93 16.17 2.37
N PRO A 334 -1.96 17.09 2.57
CA PRO A 334 -1.27 17.78 1.47
C PRO A 334 -0.23 16.93 0.72
N CYS A 335 0.17 15.78 1.27
CA CYS A 335 1.17 14.91 0.66
C CYS A 335 0.55 13.54 0.33
N PRO A 336 0.63 13.06 -0.93
CA PRO A 336 0.45 11.65 -1.22
C PRO A 336 1.57 10.85 -0.53
N PRO A 337 1.30 9.60 -0.11
CA PRO A 337 2.32 8.73 0.48
C PRO A 337 3.41 8.40 -0.53
N TYR A 338 4.67 8.43 -0.08
CA TYR A 338 5.85 7.99 -0.84
C TYR A 338 6.20 6.51 -0.62
N SER A 339 5.33 5.75 0.06
CA SER A 339 5.63 4.39 0.49
C SER A 339 4.31 3.62 0.56
N LEU A 340 4.29 2.40 0.04
CA LEU A 340 3.11 1.54 0.15
C LEU A 340 2.97 1.07 1.60
N ILE A 341 4.10 0.70 2.22
CA ILE A 341 4.18 -0.07 3.45
C ILE A 341 4.37 0.81 4.69
N GLY A 342 3.67 0.46 5.76
CA GLY A 342 3.83 1.05 7.09
C GLY A 342 2.69 2.00 7.46
N ARG A 343 2.92 2.87 8.45
CA ARG A 343 1.85 3.59 9.15
C ARG A 343 1.10 4.65 8.33
N SER A 344 1.56 4.97 7.11
CA SER A 344 0.99 6.00 6.22
C SER A 344 0.55 7.29 6.96
N THR A 345 1.30 7.71 7.99
CA THR A 345 0.84 8.74 8.93
C THR A 345 0.68 10.09 8.23
N ARG A 346 -0.54 10.61 8.21
CA ARG A 346 -0.89 11.93 7.69
C ARG A 346 -1.26 12.83 8.86
N ALA A 347 -0.84 14.09 8.84
CA ALA A 347 -1.18 15.02 9.90
C ALA A 347 -1.51 16.40 9.35
N LEU A 348 -2.62 16.97 9.81
CA LEU A 348 -3.25 18.13 9.18
C LEU A 348 -4.03 18.98 10.20
N PRO A 349 -4.11 20.31 9.99
CA PRO A 349 -5.03 21.14 10.75
C PRO A 349 -6.48 20.84 10.33
N VAL A 350 -7.36 20.70 11.31
CA VAL A 350 -8.80 20.49 11.12
C VAL A 350 -9.58 21.38 12.09
N TYR A 351 -10.84 21.66 11.77
CA TYR A 351 -11.74 22.48 12.57
C TYR A 351 -12.72 21.62 13.36
N ASP A 352 -12.82 21.90 14.66
CA ASP A 352 -13.82 21.35 15.58
C ASP A 352 -15.00 22.33 15.64
N LEU A 353 -16.14 21.98 15.02
CA LEU A 353 -17.34 22.85 14.98
C LEU A 353 -17.97 23.05 16.37
N GLU A 354 -17.96 22.01 17.21
CA GLU A 354 -18.53 22.07 18.57
C GLU A 354 -17.73 23.02 19.46
N LYS A 355 -16.41 22.89 19.45
CA LYS A 355 -15.48 23.66 20.29
C LYS A 355 -14.97 24.93 19.59
N LYS A 356 -15.45 25.18 18.36
CA LYS A 356 -15.18 26.36 17.52
C LYS A 356 -13.70 26.73 17.41
N LYS A 357 -12.84 25.71 17.21
CA LYS A 357 -11.39 25.88 17.21
C LYS A 357 -10.68 25.00 16.21
N CYS A 358 -9.54 25.47 15.72
CA CYS A 358 -8.61 24.65 14.97
C CYS A 358 -7.88 23.69 15.92
N VAL A 359 -7.79 22.42 15.54
CA VAL A 359 -7.01 21.38 16.21
C VAL A 359 -6.13 20.68 15.17
N TYR A 360 -5.27 19.78 15.61
CA TYR A 360 -4.39 19.02 14.71
C TYR A 360 -4.81 17.55 14.74
N LEU A 361 -5.18 17.01 13.58
CA LEU A 361 -5.54 15.60 13.41
C LEU A 361 -4.28 14.82 13.00
N LYS A 362 -4.10 13.65 13.63
CA LYS A 362 -3.08 12.67 13.25
C LYS A 362 -3.81 11.40 12.78
N ASP A 363 -3.92 11.28 11.47
CA ASP A 363 -4.36 10.07 10.78
C ASP A 363 -3.17 9.09 10.69
N THR A 364 -3.39 7.82 11.03
CA THR A 364 -2.34 6.80 11.04
C THR A 364 -2.92 5.40 10.89
N TRP A 365 -2.41 4.65 9.92
CA TRP A 365 -2.62 3.21 9.87
C TRP A 365 -1.99 2.58 11.11
N ARG A 366 -2.82 1.93 11.92
CA ARG A 366 -2.43 1.28 13.18
C ARG A 366 -2.43 -0.24 13.00
N ILE A 367 -1.62 -0.91 13.81
CA ILE A 367 -1.79 -2.34 14.02
C ILE A 367 -2.97 -2.47 14.99
N ASP A 368 -4.04 -3.12 14.55
CA ASP A 368 -5.20 -3.43 15.40
C ASP A 368 -4.97 -4.80 16.02
N ALA A 369 -4.50 -4.81 17.27
CA ALA A 369 -4.16 -6.02 18.01
C ALA A 369 -4.49 -5.80 19.50
N SER A 370 -5.01 -6.83 20.16
CA SER A 370 -5.53 -6.73 21.54
C SER A 370 -4.48 -6.32 22.58
N GLU A 371 -3.21 -6.60 22.27
CA GLU A 371 -2.02 -6.31 23.06
C GLU A 371 -1.54 -4.86 22.89
N ILE A 372 -1.98 -4.16 21.83
CA ILE A 372 -1.53 -2.81 21.48
C ILE A 372 -2.61 -1.80 21.84
N LYS A 373 -2.38 -1.05 22.93
CA LYS A 373 -3.25 0.06 23.31
C LYS A 373 -3.27 1.18 22.25
N PRO A 374 -4.44 1.70 21.88
CA PRO A 374 -4.56 2.89 21.05
C PRO A 374 -3.75 4.07 21.60
N GLU A 375 -3.08 4.82 20.72
CA GLU A 375 -2.22 5.95 21.10
C GLU A 375 -3.00 7.03 21.89
N GLY A 376 -4.30 7.18 21.62
CA GLY A 376 -5.20 8.07 22.36
C GLY A 376 -5.40 7.66 23.83
N GLU A 377 -5.65 6.38 24.11
CA GLU A 377 -5.74 5.87 25.50
C GLU A 377 -4.43 6.09 26.24
N VAL A 378 -3.28 5.88 25.58
CA VAL A 378 -1.96 6.11 26.20
C VAL A 378 -1.79 7.59 26.55
N TYR A 379 -2.20 8.53 25.69
CA TYR A 379 -2.19 9.95 26.04
C TYR A 379 -3.17 10.31 27.17
N GLU A 380 -4.34 9.69 27.23
CA GLU A 380 -5.29 9.89 28.34
C GLU A 380 -4.73 9.36 29.67
N MET A 381 -4.15 8.16 29.69
CA MET A 381 -3.47 7.59 30.85
C MET A 381 -2.35 8.51 31.35
N LEU A 382 -1.53 9.05 30.44
CA LEU A 382 -0.45 9.99 30.78
C LEU A 382 -1.00 11.32 31.30
N HIS A 383 -2.08 11.84 30.71
CA HIS A 383 -2.75 13.06 31.18
C HIS A 383 -3.32 12.89 32.59
N ASN A 384 -4.02 11.77 32.85
CA ASN A 384 -4.60 11.44 34.15
C ASN A 384 -3.52 11.19 35.22
N ALA A 385 -2.36 10.66 34.83
CA ALA A 385 -1.16 10.57 35.67
C ALA A 385 -0.41 11.91 35.85
N GLN A 386 -0.93 13.02 35.31
CA GLN A 386 -0.30 14.34 35.28
C GLN A 386 1.08 14.39 34.60
N ILE A 387 1.36 13.42 33.71
CA ILE A 387 2.58 13.33 32.91
C ILE A 387 2.38 14.16 31.63
N TRP A 388 2.88 15.39 31.66
CA TRP A 388 2.76 16.34 30.54
C TRP A 388 3.72 15.99 29.40
N CYS A 389 3.28 15.15 28.47
CA CYS A 389 3.95 15.01 27.18
C CYS A 389 3.81 16.32 26.39
N TRP A 390 4.95 16.96 26.11
CA TRP A 390 5.12 18.19 25.32
C TRP A 390 4.64 19.52 25.93
N LYS A 391 5.54 20.14 26.72
CA LYS A 391 5.80 21.58 26.53
C LYS A 391 6.72 21.77 25.33
N ILE A 392 6.18 21.91 24.11
CA ILE A 392 6.92 22.64 23.08
C ILE A 392 6.93 24.09 23.54
N GLY A 393 8.07 24.55 24.04
CA GLY A 393 8.20 25.93 24.47
C GLY A 393 7.98 26.87 23.29
N ARG A 394 7.10 27.87 23.47
CA ARG A 394 7.18 29.09 22.66
C ARG A 394 8.61 29.61 22.79
N ALA A 395 9.34 29.70 21.69
CA ALA A 395 10.54 30.52 21.65
C ALA A 395 10.12 31.96 21.99
N PRO A 396 10.65 32.58 23.07
CA PRO A 396 10.21 33.90 23.49
C PRO A 396 10.86 34.98 22.60
N GLY A 397 10.20 35.27 21.48
CA GLY A 397 10.31 36.51 20.72
C GLY A 397 11.64 36.80 19.99
N LYS A 398 11.49 37.31 18.76
CA LYS A 398 12.06 38.61 18.39
C LYS A 398 11.09 39.29 17.41
N LEU A 399 11.08 40.63 17.48
CA LEU A 399 10.25 41.54 16.70
C LEU A 399 10.59 41.50 15.21
#